data_AF-A0A962USL4-F1
#
_entry.id   AF-A0A962USL4-F1
#
_cell.length_a   1.000
_cell.length_b   1.000
_cell.length_c   1.000
_cell.angle_alpha   90.00
_cell.angle_beta   90.00
_cell.angle_gamma   90.00
#
_symmetry.space_group_name_H-M   'P 1'
#
loop_
_entity.id
_entity.type
_entity.pdbx_description
1 polymer ?
#
loop_
_entity_poly.entity_id
_entity_poly.type
_entity_poly.pdbx_seq_one_letter_code
_entity_poly.pdbx_strand_id
1 'polypeptide(L)'
;MKTHALSSSRRMAAVLLAIGTSASVAASGDWQLQRLMEPSAAQRAQEIRGSVVIYDGLDAGLVAQAMDEHFDRIQNMMFVRIHHLPPSGAGGAVIEDDGCD
;
A
#
# COMPACT_ATOMS: atom_id res chain seq x y z
N MET A 1 2.97 -67.26 17.51
CA MET A 1 3.45 -66.44 16.37
C MET A 1 2.75 -65.08 16.47
N LYS A 2 3.25 -64.10 17.24
CA LYS A 2 4.22 -63.02 16.93
C LYS A 2 3.96 -62.30 15.60
N THR A 3 3.57 -61.02 15.66
CA THR A 3 4.18 -59.91 14.90
C THR A 3 3.61 -58.57 15.37
N HIS A 4 4.47 -57.76 16.00
CA HIS A 4 4.28 -56.33 16.21
C HIS A 4 4.65 -55.61 14.90
N ALA A 5 3.83 -54.65 14.48
CA ALA A 5 4.16 -53.77 13.34
C ALA A 5 4.43 -52.35 13.85
N LEU A 6 5.66 -51.89 13.58
CA LEU A 6 6.21 -50.54 13.77
C LEU A 6 5.51 -49.51 12.87
N SER A 7 5.58 -48.22 13.24
CA SER A 7 5.85 -47.08 12.34
C SER A 7 5.52 -45.77 13.07
N SER A 8 6.23 -44.64 13.01
CA SER A 8 7.56 -44.25 12.57
C SER A 8 7.67 -42.77 12.98
N SER A 9 8.76 -42.37 13.64
CA SER A 9 9.00 -41.01 14.12
C SER A 9 9.19 -40.02 12.97
N ARG A 10 8.47 -38.89 12.99
CA ARG A 10 8.74 -37.74 12.13
C ARG A 10 9.45 -36.65 12.94
N ARG A 11 10.75 -36.44 12.69
CA ARG A 11 11.49 -35.29 13.20
C ARG A 11 11.30 -34.12 12.22
N MET A 12 10.59 -33.07 12.64
CA MET A 12 10.60 -31.76 11.97
C MET A 12 11.76 -30.94 12.55
N ALA A 13 12.70 -30.54 11.70
CA ALA A 13 13.67 -29.49 12.02
C ALA A 13 13.30 -28.26 11.19
N ALA A 14 12.97 -27.16 11.87
CA ALA A 14 12.52 -25.91 11.29
C ALA A 14 13.71 -25.10 10.75
N VAL A 15 13.55 -24.57 9.53
CA VAL A 15 14.49 -23.66 8.87
C VAL A 15 14.23 -22.24 9.38
N LEU A 16 15.23 -21.59 9.97
CA LEU A 16 15.20 -20.19 10.40
C LEU A 16 15.58 -19.28 9.22
N LEU A 17 14.59 -18.55 8.70
CA LEU A 17 14.75 -17.55 7.65
C LEU A 17 15.12 -16.20 8.30
N ALA A 18 16.28 -15.65 7.94
CA ALA A 18 16.73 -14.34 8.39
C ALA A 18 15.89 -13.23 7.74
N ILE A 19 15.27 -12.39 8.58
CA ILE A 19 14.44 -11.26 8.14
C ILE A 19 15.35 -10.04 7.98
N GLY A 20 15.50 -9.56 6.74
CA GLY A 20 16.11 -8.26 6.45
C GLY A 20 15.07 -7.16 6.60
N THR A 21 15.20 -6.33 7.63
CA THR A 21 14.34 -5.15 7.83
C THR A 21 14.89 -3.99 7.00
N SER A 22 14.22 -3.64 5.91
CA SER A 22 14.49 -2.41 5.17
C SER A 22 13.68 -1.28 5.80
N ALA A 23 14.33 -0.16 6.16
CA ALA A 23 13.70 1.00 6.76
C ALA A 23 12.86 1.78 5.73
N SER A 24 11.58 1.99 6.04
CA SER A 24 10.62 2.66 5.15
C SER A 24 10.72 4.18 5.21
N VAL A 25 10.65 4.83 4.05
CA VAL A 25 10.43 6.29 3.87
C VAL A 25 8.97 6.62 4.25
N ALA A 26 8.68 6.70 5.54
CA ALA A 26 7.32 6.96 6.05
C ALA A 26 7.33 8.20 6.96
N ALA A 27 6.92 9.35 6.43
CA ALA A 27 6.58 10.51 7.25
C ALA A 27 5.56 11.45 6.58
N SER A 28 5.61 11.63 5.25
CA SER A 28 4.59 12.37 4.48
C SER A 28 3.44 11.47 3.99
N GLY A 29 3.70 10.17 3.82
CA GLY A 29 2.70 9.19 3.35
C GLY A 29 1.61 8.86 4.37
N ASP A 30 1.92 8.86 5.66
CA ASP A 30 1.05 8.23 6.68
C ASP A 30 -0.28 8.96 6.86
N TRP A 31 -0.26 10.29 6.96
CA TRP A 31 -1.50 11.08 7.10
C TRP A 31 -2.31 11.11 5.81
N GLN A 32 -1.63 11.13 4.66
CA GLN A 32 -2.27 11.10 3.34
C GLN A 32 -2.99 9.76 3.16
N LEU A 33 -2.30 8.66 3.42
CA LEU A 33 -2.85 7.32 3.31
C LEU A 33 -4.01 7.11 4.28
N GLN A 34 -3.86 7.53 5.54
CA GLN A 34 -4.93 7.42 6.53
C GLN A 34 -6.17 8.20 6.10
N ARG A 35 -6.02 9.43 5.60
CA ARG A 35 -7.16 10.22 5.10
C ARG A 35 -7.77 9.63 3.83
N LEU A 36 -6.93 9.09 2.94
CA LEU A 36 -7.38 8.51 1.68
C LEU A 36 -8.25 7.29 1.96
N MET A 37 -7.75 6.35 2.76
CA MET A 37 -8.40 5.05 3.02
C MET A 37 -9.45 5.12 4.13
N GLU A 38 -9.22 5.91 5.18
CA GLU A 38 -10.08 5.99 6.36
C GLU A 38 -10.27 7.45 6.82
N PRO A 39 -10.99 8.27 6.04
CA PRO A 39 -11.25 9.65 6.40
C PRO A 39 -12.13 9.75 7.65
N SER A 40 -11.80 10.70 8.52
CA SER A 40 -12.71 11.09 9.61
C SER A 40 -14.01 11.70 9.06
N ALA A 41 -15.07 11.66 9.87
CA ALA A 41 -16.35 12.29 9.53
C ALA A 41 -16.22 13.79 9.22
N ALA A 42 -15.31 14.49 9.90
CA ALA A 42 -15.04 15.90 9.66
C ALA A 42 -14.38 16.14 8.28
N GLN A 43 -13.44 15.29 7.87
CA GLN A 43 -12.83 15.36 6.54
C GLN A 43 -13.86 15.05 5.44
N ARG A 44 -14.71 14.03 5.64
CA ARG A 44 -15.84 13.74 4.73
C ARG A 44 -16.79 14.93 4.59
N ALA A 45 -17.11 15.61 5.69
CA ALA A 45 -17.96 16.79 5.66
C ALA A 45 -17.33 17.95 4.87
N GLN A 46 -16.00 18.09 4.89
CA GLN A 46 -15.30 19.08 4.07
C GLN A 46 -15.33 18.71 2.59
N GLU A 47 -15.09 17.45 2.24
CA GLU A 47 -15.19 16.94 0.86
C GLU A 47 -16.59 17.18 0.29
N ILE A 48 -17.65 16.86 1.03
CA ILE A 48 -19.06 17.10 0.63
C ILE A 48 -19.35 18.59 0.39
N ARG A 49 -18.65 19.49 1.10
CA ARG A 49 -18.76 20.95 0.89
C ARG A 49 -17.97 21.46 -0.31
N GLY A 50 -17.29 20.58 -1.04
CA GLY A 50 -16.54 20.89 -2.24
C GLY A 50 -15.04 21.09 -2.01
N SER A 51 -14.50 20.83 -0.82
CA SER A 51 -13.05 20.90 -0.60
C SER A 51 -12.34 19.82 -1.42
N VAL A 52 -11.26 20.19 -2.11
CA VAL A 52 -10.37 19.26 -2.82
C VAL A 52 -9.12 19.02 -1.97
N VAL A 53 -8.68 17.77 -1.90
CA VAL A 53 -7.45 17.35 -1.21
C VAL A 53 -6.43 16.90 -2.24
N ILE A 54 -5.20 17.41 -2.10
CA ILE A 54 -4.08 17.03 -2.95
C ILE A 54 -3.30 15.92 -2.24
N TYR A 55 -3.18 14.79 -2.92
CA TYR A 55 -2.38 13.66 -2.52
C TYR A 55 -1.13 13.61 -3.38
N ASP A 56 0.03 13.65 -2.74
CA ASP A 56 1.31 13.81 -3.41
C ASP A 56 2.21 12.58 -3.20
N GLY A 57 2.85 12.11 -4.28
CA GLY A 57 3.89 11.08 -4.20
C GLY A 57 3.37 9.69 -3.86
N LEU A 58 2.09 9.41 -4.13
CA LEU A 58 1.49 8.10 -3.86
C LEU A 58 1.92 7.08 -4.92
N ASP A 59 2.04 5.82 -4.50
CA ASP A 59 2.21 4.70 -5.42
C ASP A 59 0.96 4.53 -6.32
N ALA A 60 1.19 4.21 -7.59
CA ALA A 60 0.12 4.01 -8.57
C ALA A 60 -0.88 2.91 -8.16
N GLY A 61 -0.43 1.86 -7.46
CA GLY A 61 -1.30 0.82 -6.92
C GLY A 61 -2.24 1.35 -5.83
N LEU A 62 -1.74 2.23 -4.94
CA LEU A 62 -2.58 2.90 -3.94
C LEU A 62 -3.59 3.85 -4.56
N VAL A 63 -3.20 4.58 -5.61
CA VAL A 63 -4.11 5.44 -6.36
C VAL A 63 -5.22 4.61 -7.01
N ALA A 64 -4.87 3.51 -7.69
CA ALA A 64 -5.83 2.61 -8.31
C ALA A 64 -6.81 2.01 -7.27
N GLN A 65 -6.29 1.57 -6.12
CA GLN A 65 -7.13 1.09 -5.02
C GLN A 65 -8.13 2.16 -4.55
N ALA A 66 -7.66 3.39 -4.35
CA ALA A 66 -8.52 4.49 -3.92
C ALA A 66 -9.58 4.84 -4.97
N MET A 67 -9.26 4.78 -6.26
CA MET A 67 -10.23 5.01 -7.34
C MET A 67 -11.36 3.97 -7.34
N ASP A 68 -11.04 2.72 -7.01
CA ASP A 68 -12.00 1.61 -6.94
C ASP A 68 -12.85 1.67 -5.66
N GLU A 69 -12.20 1.82 -4.50
CA GLU A 69 -12.87 1.77 -3.19
C GLU A 69 -13.60 3.07 -2.82
N HIS A 70 -13.19 4.20 -3.40
CA HIS A 70 -13.68 5.53 -3.04
C HIS A 70 -14.20 6.32 -4.23
N PHE A 71 -14.84 5.62 -5.18
CA PHE A 71 -15.41 6.21 -6.38
C PHE A 71 -16.30 7.44 -6.11
N ASP A 72 -17.12 7.44 -5.04
CA ASP A 72 -18.01 8.56 -4.70
C ASP A 72 -17.29 9.81 -4.15
N ARG A 73 -15.97 9.74 -3.94
CA ARG A 73 -15.14 10.81 -3.37
C ARG A 73 -14.10 11.35 -4.33
N ILE A 74 -13.83 10.65 -5.44
CA ILE A 74 -12.75 10.98 -6.39
C ILE A 74 -12.80 12.42 -6.91
N GLN A 75 -13.99 12.98 -7.07
CA GLN A 75 -14.22 14.37 -7.50
C GLN A 75 -13.64 15.41 -6.53
N ASN A 76 -13.34 15.02 -5.30
CA ASN A 76 -12.73 15.86 -4.27
C ASN A 76 -11.25 15.52 -4.02
N MET A 77 -10.63 14.74 -4.90
CA MET A 77 -9.25 14.28 -4.78
C MET A 77 -8.45 14.69 -6.01
N MET A 78 -7.23 15.16 -5.79
CA MET A 78 -6.24 15.38 -6.83
C MET A 78 -4.98 14.60 -6.49
N PHE A 79 -4.51 13.75 -7.41
CA PHE A 79 -3.28 12.98 -7.25
C PHE A 79 -2.18 13.63 -8.10
N VAL A 80 -1.02 13.89 -7.49
CA VAL A 80 0.14 14.47 -8.18
C VAL A 80 1.40 13.67 -7.88
N ARG A 81 2.37 13.71 -8.81
CA ARG A 81 3.64 12.98 -8.71
C ARG A 81 3.44 11.50 -8.37
N ILE A 82 2.53 10.84 -9.06
CA ILE A 82 2.25 9.42 -8.83
C ILE A 82 3.51 8.62 -9.14
N HIS A 83 3.88 7.73 -8.23
CA HIS A 83 5.06 6.86 -8.37
C HIS A 83 4.65 5.52 -8.98
N HIS A 84 5.19 5.21 -10.15
CA HIS A 84 5.07 3.90 -10.79
C HIS A 84 6.28 3.05 -10.42
N LEU A 85 6.08 2.10 -9.50
CA LEU A 85 7.11 1.13 -9.16
C LEU A 85 7.18 0.00 -10.21
N PRO A 86 8.39 -0.47 -10.55
CA PRO A 86 8.54 -1.60 -11.46
C PRO A 86 7.93 -2.88 -10.86
N PRO A 87 7.36 -3.78 -11.67
CA PRO A 87 6.68 -5.00 -11.18
C PRO A 87 7.56 -5.92 -10.32
N SER A 88 8.87 -5.87 -10.54
CA SER A 88 9.87 -6.67 -9.82
C SER A 88 10.38 -6.01 -8.53
N GLY A 89 10.00 -4.76 -8.26
CA GLY A 89 10.59 -3.93 -7.19
C GLY A 89 12.06 -3.56 -7.44
N ALA A 90 12.64 -3.98 -8.56
CA ALA A 90 14.02 -3.68 -8.93
C ALA A 90 14.05 -2.57 -9.99
N GLY A 91 14.51 -1.38 -9.60
CA GLY A 91 14.58 -0.18 -10.45
C GLY A 91 14.10 1.07 -9.72
N GLY A 92 14.37 2.25 -10.29
CA GLY A 92 13.82 3.50 -9.80
C GLY A 92 12.33 3.61 -10.12
N ALA A 93 11.56 4.32 -9.28
CA ALA A 93 10.19 4.67 -9.59
C ALA A 93 10.16 5.67 -10.76
N VAL A 94 9.22 5.49 -11.68
CA VAL A 94 8.88 6.51 -12.68
C VAL A 94 7.85 7.44 -12.05
N ILE A 95 8.14 8.73 -11.98
CA ILE A 95 7.24 9.72 -11.39
C ILE A 95 6.45 10.37 -12.53
N GLU A 96 5.12 10.39 -12.40
CA GLU A 96 4.27 11.20 -13.28
C GLU A 96 4.44 12.68 -12.93
N ASP A 97 5.32 13.36 -13.66
CA ASP A 97 5.53 14.81 -13.59
C ASP A 97 4.84 15.47 -14.77
N ASP A 98 3.96 16.44 -14.50
CA ASP A 98 3.12 17.11 -15.50
C ASP A 98 3.84 18.23 -16.27
N GLY A 99 5.16 18.34 -16.08
CA GLY A 99 6.05 19.07 -17.00
C GLY A 99 5.82 20.57 -17.03
N CYS A 100 5.65 21.20 -15.87
CA CYS A 100 5.71 22.66 -15.78
C CYS A 100 7.17 23.12 -15.58
N ASP A 101 7.87 23.38 -16.68
CA ASP A 101 9.16 24.09 -16.74
C ASP A 101 9.05 25.58 -17.15
#